data_AF-A0AAW8URL0-F1
#
_entry.id   AF-A0AAW8URL0-F1
#
_cell.length_a   1.000
_cell.length_b   1.000
_cell.length_c   1.000
_cell.angle_alpha   90.00
_cell.angle_beta   90.00
_cell.angle_gamma   90.00
#
_symmetry.space_group_name_H-M   'P 1'
#
loop_
_entity.id
_entity.type
_entity.pdbx_description
1 polymer ?
#
loop_
_entity_poly.entity_id
_entity_poly.type
_entity_poly.pdbx_seq_one_letter_code
_entity_poly.pdbx_strand_id
1 'polypeptide(L)' 'EIEIINEFQSAIHSKMLNYVLNNELDKSDSTNLQVNLLKQLSNMNQINLFELSLEELEAYHDYLRTIKKYADNITRTA' A
#
# COMPACT_ATOMS: atom_id res chain seq x y z
N GLU A 1 -11.58 -10.70 8.64
CA GLU A 1 -11.27 -9.37 8.10
C GLU A 1 -9.93 -8.79 8.50
N ILE A 2 -9.69 -8.42 9.76
CA ILE A 2 -8.44 -7.73 10.17
C ILE A 2 -7.15 -8.50 9.77
N GLU A 3 -7.10 -9.81 9.99
CA GLU A 3 -5.95 -10.63 9.60
C GLU A 3 -5.68 -10.58 8.09
N ILE A 4 -6.73 -10.75 7.28
CA ILE A 4 -6.66 -10.69 5.82
C ILE A 4 -6.18 -9.32 5.36
N ILE A 5 -6.71 -8.24 5.96
CA ILE A 5 -6.29 -6.86 5.68
C ILE A 5 -4.80 -6.68 5.99
N ASN A 6 -4.34 -7.14 7.16
CA ASN A 6 -2.93 -7.01 7.55
C ASN A 6 -1.97 -7.75 6.62
N GLU A 7 -2.31 -8.99 6.23
CA GLU A 7 -1.53 -9.77 5.26
C GLU A 7 -1.49 -9.04 3.91
N PHE A 8 -2.65 -8.55 3.46
CA PHE A 8 -2.77 -7.89 2.17
C PHE A 8 -2.03 -6.54 2.12
N GLN A 9 -2.13 -5.71 3.17
CA GLN A 9 -1.34 -4.48 3.30
C GLN A 9 0.15 -4.76 3.27
N SER A 10 0.59 -5.76 4.03
CA SER A 10 2.01 -6.14 4.12
C SER A 10 2.55 -6.58 2.75
N ALA A 11 1.76 -7.32 1.97
CA ALA A 11 2.14 -7.74 0.63
C ALA A 11 2.31 -6.57 -0.34
N ILE A 12 1.37 -5.61 -0.35
CA ILE A 12 1.46 -4.42 -1.22
C ILE A 12 2.64 -3.54 -0.79
N HIS A 13 2.79 -3.28 0.51
CA HIS A 13 3.87 -2.46 1.06
C HIS A 13 5.24 -3.06 0.72
N SER A 14 5.43 -4.35 0.96
CA SER A 14 6.69 -5.05 0.66
C SER A 14 7.03 -4.99 -0.83
N LYS A 15 6.04 -5.18 -1.71
CA LYS A 15 6.25 -5.05 -3.16
C LYS A 15 6.72 -3.64 -3.54
N MET A 16 6.04 -2.60 -3.04
CA MET A 16 6.39 -1.22 -3.34
C MET A 16 7.76 -0.83 -2.77
N LEU A 17 8.06 -1.26 -1.54
CA LEU A 17 9.36 -1.05 -0.92
C LEU A 17 10.47 -1.69 -1.74
N ASN A 18 10.30 -2.95 -2.14
CA ASN A 18 11.27 -3.66 -2.97
C ASN A 18 11.47 -2.95 -4.32
N TYR A 19 10.41 -2.47 -4.95
CA TYR A 19 10.52 -1.73 -6.21
C TYR A 19 11.32 -0.43 -6.04
N VAL A 20 11.03 0.37 -5.00
CA VAL A 20 11.75 1.60 -4.69
C VAL A 20 13.23 1.34 -4.42
N LEU A 21 13.55 0.28 -3.66
CA LEU A 21 14.92 -0.10 -3.34
C LEU A 21 15.69 -0.59 -4.58
N ASN A 22 15.10 -1.51 -5.36
CA ASN A 22 15.77 -2.13 -6.51
C ASN A 22 16.01 -1.17 -7.67
N ASN A 23 15.23 -0.08 -7.75
CA ASN A 23 15.40 0.97 -8.76
C ASN A 23 16.11 2.22 -8.20
N GLU A 24 16.66 2.14 -6.97
CA GLU A 24 17.40 3.22 -6.32
C GLU A 24 16.65 4.56 -6.31
N LEU A 25 15.32 4.52 -6.19
CA LEU A 25 14.50 5.73 -6.20
C LEU A 25 14.75 6.55 -4.94
N ASP A 26 14.83 7.88 -5.10
CA ASP A 26 14.98 8.79 -3.97
C ASP A 26 13.72 8.76 -3.10
N LYS A 27 13.83 8.17 -1.91
CA LYS A 27 12.74 8.04 -0.93
C LYS A 27 12.23 9.40 -0.44
N SER A 28 13.02 10.47 -0.59
CA SER A 28 12.62 11.83 -0.24
C SER A 28 11.74 12.47 -1.31
N ASP A 29 11.88 12.06 -2.58
CA ASP A 29 11.14 12.62 -3.71
C ASP A 29 9.65 12.22 -3.67
N SER A 30 8.81 13.13 -3.17
CA SER A 30 7.36 12.94 -3.15
C SER A 30 6.68 13.15 -4.50
N THR A 31 7.40 13.60 -5.54
CA THR A 31 6.88 13.76 -6.91
C THR A 31 6.93 12.44 -7.68
N ASN A 32 7.83 11.54 -7.30
CA ASN A 32 7.87 10.18 -7.81
C ASN A 32 6.63 9.38 -7.34
N LEU A 33 5.88 8.81 -8.29
CA LEU A 33 4.61 8.13 -8.01
C LEU A 33 4.78 6.91 -7.10
N GLN A 34 5.84 6.13 -7.28
CA GLN A 34 6.10 4.92 -6.51
C GLN A 34 6.50 5.25 -5.07
N VAL A 35 7.34 6.26 -4.89
CA VAL A 35 7.75 6.76 -3.56
C VAL A 35 6.57 7.40 -2.84
N ASN A 36 5.75 8.18 -3.55
CA ASN A 36 4.54 8.79 -3.00
C ASN A 36 3.56 7.71 -2.49
N LEU A 37 3.31 6.67 -3.28
CA LEU A 37 2.44 5.57 -2.88
C LEU A 37 3.00 4.79 -1.67
N LEU A 38 4.31 4.54 -1.63
CA LEU A 38 4.96 3.88 -0.48
C LEU A 38 4.78 4.68 0.82
N LYS A 39 4.86 6.01 0.76
CA LYS A 39 4.60 6.90 1.91
C LYS A 39 3.14 6.79 2.37
N GLN A 40 2.18 6.82 1.43
CA GLN A 40 0.76 6.64 1.75
C GLN A 40 0.49 5.29 2.44
N LEU A 41 1.02 4.19 1.89
CA LEU A 41 0.90 2.86 2.49
C LEU A 41 1.50 2.78 3.90
N SER A 42 2.61 3.47 4.14
CA SER A 42 3.26 3.50 5.45
C SER A 42 2.40 4.23 6.50
N ASN A 43 1.71 5.31 6.09
CA ASN A 43 0.76 6.00 6.96
C ASN A 43 -0.50 5.15 7.23
N MET A 44 -0.99 4.43 6.21
CA MET A 44 -2.15 3.55 6.35
C MET A 44 -1.91 2.39 7.31
N ASN A 45 -0.67 1.88 7.41
CA ASN A 45 -0.30 0.85 8.37
C ASN A 45 -0.38 1.31 9.84
N GLN A 46 -0.62 2.60 10.10
CA GLN A 46 -0.78 3.15 11.45
C GLN A 46 -2.26 3.19 11.90
N ILE A 47 -3.21 2.83 11.03
CA ILE A 47 -4.63 2.81 11.36
C ILE A 47 -4.92 1.65 12.33
N ASN A 48 -5.60 1.94 13.44
CA ASN A 48 -6.05 0.92 14.37
C ASN A 48 -7.30 0.21 13.84
N LEU A 49 -7.12 -0.94 13.19
CA LEU A 49 -8.21 -1.71 12.59
C LEU A 49 -9.23 -2.24 13.62
N PHE A 50 -8.87 -2.33 14.91
CA PHE A 50 -9.79 -2.77 15.96
C PHE A 50 -10.83 -1.73 16.35
N GLU A 51 -10.65 -0.47 15.94
CA GLU A 51 -11.62 0.61 16.16
C GLU A 51 -12.66 0.72 15.03
N LEU A 52 -12.48 -0.04 13.94
CA LEU A 52 -13.37 -0.02 12.78
C LEU A 52 -14.51 -1.04 12.93
N SER A 53 -15.68 -0.66 12.46
CA SER A 53 -16.81 -1.57 12.26
C SER A 53 -16.53 -2.58 11.13
N LEU A 54 -17.33 -3.64 11.05
CA LEU A 54 -17.20 -4.63 9.96
C LEU A 54 -17.37 -4.00 8.58
N GLU A 55 -18.34 -3.09 8.41
CA GLU A 55 -18.57 -2.38 7.14
C GLU A 55 -17.36 -1.51 6.76
N GLU A 56 -16.76 -0.82 7.73
CA GLU A 56 -15.54 -0.03 7.49
C GLU A 56 -14.33 -0.92 7.15
N LEU A 57 -14.22 -2.10 7.77
CA LEU A 57 -13.17 -3.07 7.45
C LEU A 57 -13.32 -3.61 6.03
N GLU A 58 -14.55 -3.95 5.61
CA GLU A 58 -14.83 -4.41 4.24
C GLU A 58 -14.54 -3.31 3.21
N ALA A 59 -14.99 -2.07 3.47
CA ALA A 59 -14.71 -0.92 2.62
C ALA A 59 -13.20 -0.63 2.53
N TYR A 60 -12.48 -0.76 3.65
CA TYR A 60 -11.03 -0.60 3.69
C TYR A 60 -10.31 -1.69 2.89
N HIS A 61 -10.76 -2.95 2.99
CA HIS A 61 -10.22 -4.04 2.19
C HIS A 61 -10.43 -3.79 0.69
N ASP A 62 -11.61 -3.33 0.26
CA ASP A 62 -11.87 -2.98 -1.13
C ASP A 62 -11.04 -1.80 -1.64
N TYR A 63 -10.80 -0.81 -0.78
CA TYR A 63 -9.87 0.26 -1.06
C TYR A 63 -8.45 -0.28 -1.30
N LEU A 64 -7.96 -1.20 -0.46
CA LEU A 64 -6.67 -1.83 -0.64
C LEU A 64 -6.58 -2.62 -1.96
N ARG A 65 -7.66 -3.28 -2.40
CA ARG A 65 -7.67 -3.96 -3.72
C ARG A 65 -7.47 -2.97 -4.86
N THR A 66 -8.02 -1.76 -4.74
CA THR A 66 -7.81 -0.68 -5.71
C THR A 66 -6.37 -0.18 -5.69
N ILE A 67 -5.81 0.00 -4.49
CA ILE A 67 -4.40 0.37 -4.32
C ILE A 67 -3.46 -0.69 -4.90
N LYS A 68 -3.75 -1.98 -4.71
CA LYS A 68 -2.98 -3.06 -5.33
C LYS A 68 -2.97 -2.95 -6.85
N LYS A 69 -4.13 -2.73 -7.48
CA LYS A 69 -4.23 -2.56 -8.95
C LYS A 69 -3.40 -1.36 -9.41
N TYR A 70 -3.46 -0.26 -8.66
CA TYR A 70 -2.66 0.94 -8.95
C TYR A 70 -1.15 0.68 -8.81
N ALA A 71 -0.72 0.06 -7.71
CA ALA A 71 0.65 -0.37 -7.48
C ALA A 71 1.16 -1.27 -8.61
N ASP A 72 0.36 -2.27 -9.02
CA ASP A 72 0.67 -3.17 -10.13
C ASP A 72 0.88 -2.40 -11.45
N ASN A 73 0.08 -1.37 -11.71
CA ASN A 73 0.21 -0.56 -12.93
C ASN A 73 1.46 0.32 -12.93
N ILE A 74 1.77 1.01 -11.82
CA ILE A 74 2.93 1.92 -11.76
C ILE A 74 4.27 1.18 -11.59
N THR A 75 4.24 -0.11 -11.26
CA THR A 75 5.42 -0.96 -11.15
C THR A 75 5.59 -1.91 -12.34
N ARG A 76 4.66 -1.90 -13.30
CA ARG A 76 4.78 -2.68 -14.54
C ARG A 76 5.88 -2.05 -15.39
N THR A 77 7.07 -2.64 -15.37
CA THR A 77 8.10 -2.39 -16.38
C THR A 77 7.61 -2.89 -17.74
N ALA A 78 7.84 -2.08 -18.79
CA ALA A 78 7.60 -2.46 -20.18
C ALA A 78 8.50 -3.63 -20.61
#